data_AF-A0A1S1P8C2-F1
#
_entry.id   AF-A0A1S1P8C2-F1
#
_cell.length_a   1.000
_cell.length_b   1.000
_cell.length_c   1.000
_cell.angle_alpha   90.00
_cell.angle_beta   90.00
_cell.angle_gamma   90.00
#
_symmetry.space_group_name_H-M   'P 1'
#
loop_
_entity.id
_entity.type
_entity.pdbx_description
1 polymer ?
#
loop_
_entity_poly.entity_id
_entity_poly.type
_entity_poly.pdbx_seq_one_letter_code
_entity_poly.pdbx_strand_id
1 'polypeptide(L)'
;MNLQGETPEDGSTFVQVQYPVANTTTMDLAGTYYREEGAIRIIVNAQRGAETAAGLTLADDLAALFRNKKFGGVQTFAPSSPVIDDRNEEGMYFALSFAVPYQFDFTDSTGFYG
;
A
#
# COMPACT_ATOMS: atom_id res chain seq x y z
N MET A 1 -6.07 4.43 13.50
CA MET A 1 -7.34 3.84 13.05
C MET A 1 -6.99 2.59 12.24
N ASN A 2 -7.33 1.39 12.70
CA ASN A 2 -7.10 0.14 11.96
C ASN A 2 -8.47 -0.34 11.47
N LEU A 3 -8.73 -0.28 10.17
CA LEU A 3 -9.91 -0.86 9.54
C LEU A 3 -9.55 -2.30 9.16
N GLN A 4 -9.88 -3.27 10.02
CA GLN A 4 -9.70 -4.69 9.70
C GLN A 4 -10.54 -5.05 8.48
N GLY A 5 -9.88 -5.43 7.39
CA GLY A 5 -10.52 -6.14 6.29
C GLY A 5 -10.69 -7.60 6.71
N GLU A 6 -11.91 -7.98 7.06
CA GLU A 6 -12.25 -9.39 7.31
C GLU A 6 -12.04 -10.20 6.03
N THR A 7 -11.43 -11.37 6.16
CA THR A 7 -11.33 -12.32 5.05
C THR A 7 -12.74 -12.73 4.64
N PRO A 8 -13.12 -12.66 3.35
CA PRO A 8 -14.43 -13.08 2.90
C PRO A 8 -14.73 -14.54 3.27
N GLU A 9 -15.90 -14.80 3.86
CA GLU A 9 -16.32 -16.16 4.26
C GLU A 9 -16.48 -17.11 3.06
N ASP A 10 -16.73 -16.56 1.87
CA ASP A 10 -16.94 -17.30 0.62
C ASP A 10 -15.63 -17.72 -0.07
N GLY A 11 -14.47 -17.36 0.48
CA GLY A 11 -13.18 -17.70 -0.10
C GLY A 11 -12.79 -16.81 -1.30
N SER A 12 -13.56 -15.76 -1.60
CA SER A 12 -13.34 -14.89 -2.75
C SER A 12 -12.03 -14.10 -2.67
N THR A 13 -11.54 -13.67 -3.83
CA THR A 13 -10.33 -12.84 -3.95
C THR A 13 -10.53 -11.48 -3.25
N PHE A 14 -9.55 -11.07 -2.45
CA PHE A 14 -9.60 -9.79 -1.71
C PHE A 14 -8.24 -9.12 -1.59
N VAL A 15 -8.25 -7.82 -1.28
CA VAL A 15 -7.05 -7.00 -1.13
C VAL A 15 -6.92 -6.52 0.31
N GLN A 16 -5.72 -6.63 0.87
CA GLN A 16 -5.36 -6.02 2.14
C GLN A 16 -4.37 -4.88 1.92
N VAL A 17 -4.53 -3.82 2.70
CA VAL A 17 -3.62 -2.66 2.70
C VAL A 17 -2.96 -2.57 4.06
N GLN A 18 -1.64 -2.45 4.07
CA GLN A 18 -0.81 -2.28 5.24
C GLN A 18 0.00 -1.00 5.08
N TYR A 19 0.13 -0.24 6.16
CA TYR A 19 0.97 0.96 6.22
C TYR A 19 2.17 0.65 7.11
N PRO A 20 3.26 0.08 6.56
CA PRO A 20 4.52 -0.05 7.29
C PRO A 20 5.00 1.33 7.78
N VAL A 21 5.85 1.32 8.82
CA VAL A 21 6.35 2.52 9.52
C VAL A 21 6.74 3.62 8.53
N ALA A 22 6.18 4.82 8.73
CA ALA A 22 6.52 6.03 8.01
C ALA A 22 7.46 6.90 8.85
N ASN A 23 8.30 7.69 8.18
CA ASN A 23 9.18 8.67 8.82
C ASN A 23 8.67 10.07 8.53
N THR A 24 8.63 10.93 9.54
CA THR A 24 8.27 12.34 9.39
C THR A 24 9.48 13.21 9.65
N THR A 25 9.73 14.17 8.76
CA THR A 25 10.81 15.16 8.87
C THR A 25 10.25 16.58 8.79
N THR A 26 10.78 17.48 9.61
CA THR A 26 10.44 18.91 9.57
C THR A 26 11.33 19.61 8.55
N MET A 27 10.74 20.46 7.72
CA MET A 27 11.40 21.28 6.73
C MET A 27 11.19 22.75 7.07
N ASP A 28 12.23 23.41 7.59
CA ASP A 28 12.20 24.83 7.93
C ASP A 28 12.42 25.68 6.68
N LEU A 29 11.38 25.82 5.85
CA LEU A 29 11.40 26.68 4.67
C LEU A 29 10.27 27.73 4.79
N ALA A 30 10.59 28.86 5.41
CA ALA A 30 9.68 30.02 5.59
C ALA A 30 8.31 29.69 6.25
N GLY A 31 8.22 28.57 6.96
CA GLY A 31 7.05 28.05 7.68
C GLY A 31 7.34 26.61 8.17
N THR A 32 6.56 26.10 9.12
CA THR A 32 6.72 24.72 9.60
C THR A 32 6.03 23.76 8.63
N TYR A 33 6.82 23.20 7.71
CA TYR A 33 6.38 22.15 6.80
C TYR A 33 6.84 20.80 7.32
N TYR A 34 5.99 19.79 7.17
CA TYR A 34 6.30 18.42 7.52
C TYR A 34 6.23 17.57 6.25
N ARG A 35 7.22 16.69 6.11
CA ARG A 35 7.24 15.66 5.07
C ARG A 35 7.19 14.31 5.74
N GLU A 36 6.17 13.55 5.41
CA GLU A 36 6.09 12.13 5.73
C GLU A 36 6.51 11.30 4.51
N GLU A 37 7.42 10.35 4.71
CA GLU A 37 7.83 9.39 3.70
C GLU A 37 7.60 7.97 4.22
N GLY A 38 7.03 7.11 3.39
CA GLY A 38 6.72 5.75 3.77
C GLY A 38 6.42 4.88 2.56
N ALA A 39 5.84 3.72 2.83
CA ALA A 39 5.35 2.84 1.80
C ALA A 39 3.94 2.35 2.15
N ILE A 40 3.10 2.18 1.12
CA ILE A 40 1.83 1.47 1.21
C ILE A 40 2.10 0.05 0.74
N ARG A 41 1.95 -0.94 1.60
CA ARG A 41 2.07 -2.34 1.23
C ARG A 41 0.69 -2.90 0.88
N ILE A 42 0.54 -3.38 -0.35
CA ILE A 42 -0.70 -3.97 -0.86
C ILE A 42 -0.49 -5.48 -0.97
N ILE A 43 -1.45 -6.25 -0.49
CA ILE A 43 -1.46 -7.71 -0.56
C ILE A 43 -2.74 -8.14 -1.30
N VAL A 44 -2.59 -8.81 -2.44
CA VAL A 44 -3.69 -9.42 -3.19
C VAL A 44 -3.75 -10.89 -2.80
N ASN A 45 -4.86 -11.32 -2.21
CA ASN A 45 -5.12 -12.72 -1.86
C ASN A 45 -6.05 -13.30 -2.91
N ALA A 46 -5.50 -14.00 -3.90
CA ALA A 46 -6.27 -14.66 -4.94
C ALA A 46 -6.61 -16.09 -4.54
N GLN A 47 -7.77 -16.61 -4.95
CA GLN A 47 -8.10 -18.01 -4.69
C GLN A 47 -7.09 -18.92 -5.39
N ARG A 48 -6.57 -19.92 -4.66
CA ARG A 48 -5.57 -20.84 -5.19
C ARG A 48 -6.14 -21.65 -6.36
N GLY A 49 -5.36 -21.78 -7.44
CA GLY A 49 -5.72 -22.57 -8.62
C GLY A 49 -6.15 -21.70 -9.79
N ALA A 50 -7.45 -21.65 -10.07
CA ALA A 50 -7.98 -20.99 -11.26
C ALA A 50 -7.77 -19.47 -11.30
N GLU A 51 -7.63 -18.82 -10.13
CA GLU A 51 -7.55 -17.36 -10.04
C GLU A 51 -6.12 -16.81 -9.86
N THR A 52 -5.09 -17.66 -9.82
CA THR A 52 -3.69 -17.22 -9.66
C THR A 52 -3.27 -16.21 -10.74
N ALA A 53 -3.62 -16.49 -12.00
CA ALA A 53 -3.32 -15.59 -13.11
C ALA A 53 -4.12 -14.27 -13.02
N ALA A 54 -5.38 -14.33 -12.58
CA ALA A 54 -6.19 -13.14 -12.36
C ALA A 54 -5.65 -12.29 -11.21
N GLY A 55 -5.13 -12.92 -10.14
CA GLY A 55 -4.46 -12.25 -9.03
C GLY A 55 -3.20 -11.50 -9.44
N LEU A 56 -2.39 -12.07 -10.33
CA LEU A 56 -1.22 -11.41 -10.92
C LEU A 56 -1.63 -10.18 -11.73
N THR A 57 -2.62 -10.32 -12.62
CA THR A 57 -3.14 -9.19 -13.41
C THR A 57 -3.68 -8.09 -12.50
N LEU A 58 -4.44 -8.44 -11.47
CA LEU A 58 -4.97 -7.46 -10.51
C LEU A 58 -3.85 -6.75 -9.75
N ALA A 59 -2.80 -7.46 -9.33
CA ALA A 59 -1.65 -6.85 -8.68
C ALA A 59 -0.93 -5.85 -9.60
N ASP A 60 -0.75 -6.20 -10.88
CA ASP A 60 -0.14 -5.33 -11.88
C ASP A 60 -1.01 -4.10 -12.18
N ASP A 61 -2.33 -4.26 -12.29
CA ASP A 61 -3.28 -3.17 -12.51
C ASP A 61 -3.27 -2.19 -11.33
N LEU A 62 -3.30 -2.70 -10.09
CA LEU A 62 -3.21 -1.87 -8.89
C LEU A 62 -1.86 -1.14 -8.81
N ALA A 63 -0.75 -1.82 -9.10
CA ALA A 63 0.56 -1.17 -9.17
C ALA A 63 0.59 -0.07 -10.25
N ALA A 64 0.01 -0.32 -11.42
CA ALA A 64 -0.07 0.68 -12.48
C ALA A 64 -0.93 1.90 -12.08
N LEU A 65 -2.01 1.70 -11.34
CA LEU A 65 -2.85 2.79 -10.82
C LEU A 65 -2.06 3.73 -9.90
N PHE A 66 -1.18 3.20 -9.05
CA PHE A 66 -0.39 4.01 -8.11
C PHE A 66 0.94 4.51 -8.67
N ARG A 67 1.32 4.15 -9.90
CA ARG A 67 2.59 4.58 -10.48
C ARG A 67 2.61 6.08 -10.75
N ASN A 68 3.52 6.79 -10.08
CA ASN A 68 3.81 8.22 -10.28
C ASN A 68 2.58 9.12 -10.18
N LYS A 69 1.67 8.86 -9.23
CA LYS A 69 0.46 9.66 -9.02
C LYS A 69 0.65 10.76 -7.99
N LYS A 70 -0.10 11.85 -8.17
CA LYS A 70 -0.27 12.94 -7.21
C LYS A 70 -1.75 13.10 -6.87
N PHE A 71 -2.09 13.11 -5.58
CA PHE A 71 -3.44 13.38 -5.11
C PHE A 71 -3.42 13.83 -3.64
N GLY A 72 -4.20 14.86 -3.30
CA GLY A 72 -4.41 15.25 -1.90
C GLY A 72 -3.13 15.50 -1.08
N GLY A 73 -2.07 16.03 -1.68
CA GLY A 73 -0.76 16.25 -1.03
C GLY A 73 0.18 15.03 -1.04
N VAL A 74 -0.31 13.86 -1.46
CA VAL A 74 0.48 12.63 -1.60
C VAL A 74 1.09 12.56 -3.00
N GLN A 75 2.39 12.29 -3.06
CA GLN A 75 3.12 11.82 -4.22
C GLN A 75 3.42 10.33 -4.03
N THR A 76 3.09 9.52 -5.02
CA THR A 76 3.48 8.09 -5.07
C THR A 76 4.60 7.87 -6.07
N PHE A 77 5.48 6.92 -5.82
CA PHE A 77 6.60 6.59 -6.70
C PHE A 77 6.38 5.26 -7.42
N ALA A 78 7.38 4.79 -8.16
CA ALA A 78 7.34 3.49 -8.81
C ALA A 78 7.14 2.39 -7.76
N PRO A 79 6.07 1.57 -7.88
CA PRO A 79 5.88 0.42 -6.99
C PRO A 79 6.97 -0.63 -7.19
N SER A 80 7.22 -1.42 -6.16
CA SER A 80 8.06 -2.62 -6.28
C SER A 80 7.40 -3.66 -7.20
N SER A 81 8.18 -4.58 -7.73
CA SER A 81 7.63 -5.78 -8.36
C SER A 81 6.80 -6.58 -7.34
N PRO A 82 5.68 -7.21 -7.75
CA PRO A 82 4.95 -8.13 -6.90
C PRO A 82 5.84 -9.29 -6.45
N VAL A 83 5.82 -9.57 -5.16
CA VAL A 83 6.49 -10.70 -4.51
C VAL A 83 5.44 -11.74 -4.18
N ILE A 84 5.66 -12.97 -4.63
CA ILE A 84 4.85 -14.14 -4.25
C ILE A 84 5.22 -14.52 -2.82
N ASP A 85 4.23 -14.69 -1.94
CA ASP A 85 4.50 -15.14 -0.57
C ASP A 85 4.87 -16.63 -0.59
N ASP A 86 6.06 -16.97 -0.07
CA ASP A 86 6.56 -18.36 -0.02
C ASP A 86 5.63 -19.29 0.79
N ARG A 87 4.77 -18.73 1.65
CA ARG A 87 3.76 -19.47 2.42
C ARG A 87 2.49 -19.79 1.62
N ASN A 88 2.42 -19.39 0.35
CA ASN A 88 1.30 -19.74 -0.54
C ASN A 88 1.08 -21.26 -0.69
N GLU A 89 2.08 -22.07 -0.36
CA GLU A 89 1.95 -23.52 -0.37
C GLU A 89 1.14 -24.07 0.82
N GLU A 90 1.00 -23.30 1.91
CA GLU A 90 0.40 -23.72 3.18
C GLU A 90 -1.05 -23.22 3.38
N GLY A 91 -1.53 -22.30 2.53
CA GLY A 91 -2.84 -21.64 2.66
C GLY A 91 -3.85 -21.94 1.55
N MET A 92 -5.10 -21.49 1.77
CA MET A 92 -6.20 -21.53 0.78
C MET A 92 -6.05 -20.46 -0.33
N TYR A 93 -5.15 -19.49 -0.15
CA TYR A 93 -4.96 -18.35 -1.03
C TYR A 93 -3.55 -18.32 -1.62
N PHE A 94 -3.45 -17.77 -2.82
CA PHE A 94 -2.22 -17.32 -3.44
C PHE A 94 -2.07 -15.81 -3.19
N ALA A 95 -1.23 -15.45 -2.22
CA ALA A 95 -0.92 -14.09 -1.85
C ALA A 95 0.23 -13.51 -2.68
N LEU A 96 0.00 -12.34 -3.24
CA LEU A 96 0.98 -11.48 -3.90
C LEU A 96 1.07 -10.18 -3.13
N SER A 97 2.27 -9.65 -2.92
CA SER A 97 2.40 -8.34 -2.27
C SER A 97 3.38 -7.42 -2.97
N PHE A 98 3.08 -6.13 -2.99
CA PHE A 98 3.98 -5.09 -3.49
C PHE A 98 3.89 -3.85 -2.62
N ALA A 99 4.92 -3.01 -2.70
CA ALA A 99 5.00 -1.76 -1.96
C ALA A 99 4.95 -0.57 -2.92
N VAL A 100 4.16 0.45 -2.56
CA VAL A 100 4.11 1.75 -3.23
C VAL A 100 4.76 2.78 -2.31
N PRO A 101 5.99 3.23 -2.60
CA PRO A 101 6.60 4.31 -1.85
C PRO A 101 5.79 5.60 -2.04
N TYR A 102 5.66 6.40 -0.98
CA TYR A 102 4.98 7.69 -1.03
C TYR A 102 5.71 8.77 -0.25
N GLN A 103 5.40 10.01 -0.59
CA GLN A 103 5.73 11.22 0.13
C GLN A 103 4.46 12.03 0.34
N PHE A 104 4.23 12.55 1.53
CA PHE A 104 3.12 13.43 1.86
C PHE A 104 3.64 14.72 2.52
N ASP A 105 3.36 15.86 1.89
CA ASP A 105 3.77 17.17 2.40
C ASP A 105 2.56 17.88 3.02
N PHE A 106 2.67 18.30 4.29
CA PHE A 106 1.61 18.99 5.02
C PHE A 106 2.14 20.11 5.91
N THR A 107 1.27 21.07 6.25
CA THR A 107 1.55 22.13 7.22
C THR A 107 0.78 21.86 8.50
N ASP A 108 1.42 22.02 9.66
CA ASP A 108 0.70 21.99 10.93
C ASP A 108 0.07 23.36 11.17
N SER A 109 -1.18 23.50 10.74
CA SER A 109 -2.00 24.69 11.03
C SER A 109 -2.74 24.59 12.37
N THR A 110 -2.58 23.47 13.09
CA THR A 110 -3.39 23.11 14.27
C THR A 110 -2.59 22.82 15.55
N GLY A 111 -1.26 22.72 15.49
CA GLY A 111 -0.37 22.52 16.64
C GLY A 111 -0.32 21.09 17.20
N PHE A 112 -0.66 20.07 16.40
CA PHE A 112 -0.65 18.68 16.85
C PHE A 112 0.74 18.02 16.77
N TYR A 113 1.68 18.61 16.03
CA TYR A 113 3.03 18.09 15.80
C TYR A 113 4.13 19.03 16.33
N GLY A 114 3.78 19.93 17.25
CA GLY A 114 4.69 20.84 17.96
C GLY A 114 5.08 20.34 19.34
#